data_AF-A0A4U3A1F1-F1
#
_entry.id   AF-A0A4U3A1F1-F1
#
_cell.length_a   1.000
_cell.length_b   1.000
_cell.length_c   1.000
_cell.angle_alpha   90.00
_cell.angle_beta   90.00
_cell.angle_gamma   90.00
#
_symmetry.space_group_name_H-M   'P 1'
#
loop_
_entity.id
_entity.type
_entity.pdbx_description
1 polymer ?
#
loop_
_entity_poly.entity_id
_entity_poly.type
_entity_poly.pdbx_seq_one_letter_code
_entity_poly.pdbx_strand_id
1 'polypeptide(L)'
;DTTFLLKDWGVVMGVSIFIIMAMSNLKVKAFLNKSVFVYLGEISYSIYLCHFPIMMVLFKLLYTKIPIFFLLTLCIAMTLLFSIVSYHLIEKKCINWAKQRTTNFLKKV
;
A
#
# COMPACT_ATOMS: atom_id res chain seq x y z
N ASP A 1 -15.36 25.61 -11.15
CA ASP A 1 -14.55 25.64 -9.91
C ASP A 1 -15.32 25.24 -8.64
N THR A 2 -16.58 25.66 -8.45
CA THR A 2 -17.37 25.30 -7.24
C THR A 2 -17.77 23.81 -7.16
N THR A 3 -17.95 23.15 -8.30
CA THR A 3 -18.29 21.72 -8.39
C THR A 3 -17.14 20.78 -7.98
N PHE A 4 -15.89 21.22 -8.17
CA PHE A 4 -14.69 20.49 -7.72
C PHE A 4 -14.57 20.57 -6.19
N LEU A 5 -14.74 21.77 -5.64
CA LEU A 5 -14.73 22.00 -4.19
C LEU A 5 -15.84 21.22 -3.47
N LEU A 6 -17.08 21.21 -3.98
CA LEU A 6 -18.18 20.45 -3.38
C LEU A 6 -17.90 18.94 -3.35
N LYS A 7 -17.22 18.41 -4.36
CA LYS A 7 -16.84 17.00 -4.44
C LYS A 7 -15.76 16.64 -3.41
N ASP A 8 -14.72 17.46 -3.30
CA ASP A 8 -13.62 17.22 -2.35
C ASP A 8 -14.11 17.28 -0.91
N TRP A 9 -14.96 18.26 -0.59
CA TRP A 9 -15.55 18.38 0.75
C TRP A 9 -16.47 17.20 1.10
N GLY A 10 -17.24 16.68 0.13
CA GLY A 10 -18.04 15.48 0.31
C GLY A 10 -17.17 14.24 0.62
N VAL A 11 -16.05 14.09 -0.07
CA VAL A 11 -15.10 13.00 0.18
C VAL A 11 -14.46 13.13 1.56
N VAL A 12 -14.03 14.33 1.96
CA VAL A 12 -13.42 14.58 3.29
C VAL A 12 -14.41 14.26 4.42
N MET A 13 -15.66 14.69 4.27
CA MET A 13 -16.72 14.40 5.25
C MET A 13 -17.00 12.89 5.33
N GLY A 14 -17.09 12.21 4.18
CA GLY A 14 -17.31 10.76 4.13
C GLY A 14 -16.16 9.96 4.77
N VAL A 15 -14.92 10.33 4.48
CA VAL A 15 -13.74 9.64 5.04
C VAL A 15 -13.61 9.88 6.54
N SER A 16 -13.83 11.11 7.01
CA SER A 16 -13.74 11.42 8.44
C SER A 16 -14.81 10.69 9.26
N ILE A 17 -16.06 10.63 8.77
CA ILE A 17 -17.12 9.86 9.43
C ILE A 17 -16.77 8.36 9.50
N PHE A 18 -16.17 7.83 8.44
CA PHE A 18 -15.80 6.42 8.36
C PHE A 18 -14.67 6.09 9.34
N ILE A 19 -13.65 6.95 9.45
CA ILE A 19 -12.55 6.78 10.41
C ILE A 19 -13.07 6.83 11.85
N ILE A 20 -13.94 7.80 12.17
CA ILE A 20 -14.53 7.93 13.51
C ILE A 20 -15.36 6.69 13.85
N MET A 21 -16.16 6.19 12.91
CA MET A 21 -16.94 4.95 13.08
C MET A 21 -16.03 3.73 13.31
N ALA A 22 -14.93 3.63 12.57
CA ALA A 22 -13.95 2.54 12.73
C ALA A 22 -13.26 2.57 14.11
N MET A 23 -13.03 3.75 14.67
CA MET A 23 -12.42 3.91 15.98
C MET A 23 -13.41 3.70 17.14
N SER A 24 -14.66 4.13 16.98
CA SER A 24 -15.70 4.07 18.02
C SER A 24 -16.20 2.65 18.28
N ASN A 25 -16.25 1.79 17.26
CA ASN A 25 -16.89 0.48 17.36
C ASN A 25 -15.86 -0.67 17.49
N LEU A 26 -15.87 -1.37 18.63
CA LEU A 26 -15.04 -2.56 18.87
C LEU A 26 -15.26 -3.66 17.81
N LYS A 27 -16.49 -3.83 17.30
CA LYS A 27 -16.81 -4.80 16.25
C LYS A 27 -16.19 -4.43 14.90
N VAL A 28 -16.21 -3.15 14.54
CA VAL A 28 -15.60 -2.65 13.30
C VAL A 28 -14.08 -2.74 13.40
N LYS A 29 -13.51 -2.38 14.55
CA LYS A 29 -12.09 -2.58 14.84
C LYS A 29 -11.68 -4.06 14.74
N ALA A 30 -12.47 -4.99 15.28
CA ALA A 30 -12.21 -6.42 15.18
C ALA A 30 -12.32 -6.93 13.73
N PHE A 31 -13.24 -6.38 12.94
CA PHE A 31 -13.37 -6.69 11.52
C PHE A 31 -12.18 -6.17 10.70
N LEU A 32 -11.75 -4.94 10.94
CA LEU A 32 -10.56 -4.34 10.30
C LEU A 32 -9.25 -5.01 10.73
N ASN A 33 -9.20 -5.53 11.96
CA ASN A 33 -8.05 -6.26 12.48
C ASN A 33 -8.06 -7.74 12.08
N LYS A 34 -8.93 -8.14 11.14
CA LYS A 34 -8.79 -9.47 10.52
C LYS A 34 -7.46 -9.55 9.77
N SER A 35 -6.80 -10.69 9.89
CA SER A 35 -5.50 -10.97 9.27
C SER A 35 -5.45 -10.62 7.77
N VAL A 36 -6.56 -10.75 7.05
CA VAL A 36 -6.65 -10.38 5.62
C VAL A 36 -6.48 -8.87 5.41
N PHE A 37 -7.20 -8.02 6.16
CA PHE A 37 -7.10 -6.57 6.02
C PHE A 37 -5.74 -6.04 6.47
N VAL A 38 -5.20 -6.61 7.54
CA VAL A 38 -3.84 -6.30 8.01
C VAL A 38 -2.80 -6.70 6.96
N TYR A 39 -2.94 -7.89 6.36
CA TYR A 39 -2.05 -8.37 5.30
C TYR A 39 -2.12 -7.51 4.03
N LEU A 40 -3.33 -7.08 3.62
CA LEU A 40 -3.47 -6.11 2.52
C LEU A 40 -2.81 -4.76 2.86
N GLY A 41 -2.91 -4.31 4.11
CA GLY A 41 -2.23 -3.12 4.61
C GLY A 41 -0.71 -3.24 4.55
N GLU A 42 -0.16 -4.37 4.99
CA GLU A 42 1.28 -4.64 4.89
C GLU A 42 1.76 -4.64 3.43
N ILE A 43 1.05 -5.31 2.52
CA ILE A 43 1.39 -5.29 1.09
C ILE A 43 1.33 -3.87 0.52
N SER A 44 0.36 -3.06 0.95
CA SER A 44 0.19 -1.69 0.44
C SER A 44 1.41 -0.81 0.67
N TYR A 45 2.16 -1.05 1.77
CA TYR A 45 3.40 -0.33 2.05
C TYR A 45 4.48 -0.64 1.00
N SER A 46 4.68 -1.93 0.71
CA SER A 46 5.56 -2.39 -0.37
C SER A 46 5.14 -1.85 -1.74
N ILE A 47 3.84 -1.81 -2.03
CA ILE A 47 3.31 -1.21 -3.27
C ILE A 47 3.69 0.26 -3.34
N TYR A 48 3.47 1.02 -2.28
CA TYR A 48 3.72 2.46 -2.25
C TYR A 48 5.20 2.80 -2.49
N LEU A 49 6.09 2.03 -1.87
CA LEU A 49 7.55 2.23 -1.98
C LEU A 49 8.07 1.88 -3.37
N CYS A 50 7.56 0.80 -3.99
CA CYS A 50 7.97 0.39 -5.34
C CYS A 50 7.28 1.19 -6.46
N HIS A 51 6.09 1.73 -6.23
CA HIS A 51 5.33 2.46 -7.23
C HIS A 51 6.09 3.69 -7.76
N PHE A 52 6.64 4.50 -6.86
CA PHE A 52 7.34 5.73 -7.21
C PHE A 52 8.58 5.53 -8.11
N PRO A 53 9.57 4.68 -7.76
CA PRO A 53 10.75 4.47 -8.60
C PRO A 53 10.41 3.82 -9.95
N ILE A 54 9.45 2.89 -9.98
CA ILE A 54 9.01 2.24 -11.23
C ILE A 54 8.34 3.26 -12.14
N MET A 55 7.43 4.08 -11.60
CA MET A 55 6.79 5.14 -12.36
C MET A 55 7.83 6.11 -12.94
N MET A 56 8.84 6.52 -12.16
CA MET A 56 9.94 7.36 -12.64
C MET A 56 10.73 6.73 -13.79
N VAL A 57 11.13 5.47 -13.65
CA VAL A 57 11.93 4.76 -14.67
C VAL A 57 11.11 4.57 -15.94
N LEU A 58 9.85 4.13 -15.82
CA LEU A 58 8.99 3.89 -16.99
C LEU A 58 8.63 5.17 -17.72
N PHE A 59 8.32 6.26 -17.00
CA PHE A 59 8.11 7.56 -17.64
C PHE A 59 9.37 8.01 -18.37
N LYS A 60 10.54 7.92 -17.75
CA LYS A 60 11.78 8.39 -18.38
C LYS A 60 12.16 7.57 -19.62
N LEU A 61 11.92 6.26 -19.62
CA LEU A 61 12.34 5.37 -20.71
C LEU A 61 11.33 5.31 -21.87
N LEU A 62 10.04 5.39 -21.56
CA LEU A 62 8.97 4.96 -22.46
C LEU A 62 7.96 6.04 -22.83
N TYR A 63 7.97 7.20 -22.15
CA TYR A 63 7.04 8.31 -22.41
C TYR A 63 7.11 8.83 -23.85
N THR A 64 8.29 8.78 -24.48
CA THR A 64 8.48 9.30 -25.85
C THR A 64 8.17 8.28 -26.95
N LYS A 65 7.95 7.00 -26.61
CA LYS A 65 7.94 5.90 -27.59
C LYS A 65 6.57 5.21 -27.74
N ILE A 66 5.65 5.36 -26.78
CA ILE A 66 4.43 4.55 -26.71
C ILE A 66 3.21 5.41 -26.35
N PRO A 67 2.00 5.14 -26.90
CA PRO A 67 0.77 5.78 -26.45
C PRO A 67 0.53 5.65 -24.94
N ILE A 68 0.05 6.74 -24.34
CA ILE A 68 -0.08 6.92 -22.88
C ILE A 68 -0.90 5.81 -22.20
N PHE A 69 -1.91 5.28 -22.90
CA PHE A 69 -2.81 4.26 -22.39
C PHE A 69 -2.08 2.93 -22.16
N PHE A 70 -1.22 2.54 -23.12
CA PHE A 70 -0.44 1.31 -23.04
C PHE A 70 0.66 1.42 -21.99
N LEU A 71 1.26 2.63 -21.87
CA LEU A 71 2.23 2.94 -20.81
C LEU A 71 1.61 2.80 -19.42
N LEU A 72 0.37 3.28 -19.23
CA LEU A 72 -0.33 3.20 -17.96
C LEU A 72 -0.57 1.73 -17.54
N THR A 73 -1.11 0.92 -18.45
CA THR A 73 -1.34 -0.52 -18.20
C THR A 73 -0.05 -1.26 -17.90
N LEU A 74 1.03 -0.96 -18.63
CA LEU A 74 2.34 -1.58 -18.39
C LEU A 74 2.93 -1.14 -17.05
N CYS A 75 2.75 0.12 -16.68
CA CYS A 75 3.20 0.66 -15.40
C CYS A 75 2.49 -0.01 -14.24
N ILE A 76 1.16 -0.16 -14.33
CA ILE A 76 0.35 -0.85 -13.34
C ILE A 76 0.79 -2.32 -13.24
N ALA A 77 0.93 -3.02 -14.38
CA ALA A 77 1.36 -4.42 -14.39
C ALA A 77 2.74 -4.61 -13.77
N MET A 78 3.72 -3.77 -14.14
CA MET A 78 5.09 -3.84 -13.62
C MET A 78 5.19 -3.45 -12.15
N THR A 79 4.46 -2.42 -11.71
CA THR A 79 4.41 -2.06 -10.28
C THR A 79 3.81 -3.17 -9.44
N LEU A 80 2.76 -3.83 -9.93
CA LEU A 80 2.14 -4.97 -9.24
C LEU A 80 3.10 -6.17 -9.16
N LEU A 81 3.72 -6.56 -10.28
CA LEU A 81 4.69 -7.66 -10.34
C LEU A 81 5.88 -7.41 -9.42
N PHE A 82 6.49 -6.23 -9.51
CA PHE A 82 7.66 -5.88 -8.74
C PHE A 82 7.34 -5.73 -7.25
N SER A 83 6.16 -5.19 -6.92
CA SER A 83 5.69 -5.10 -5.54
C SER A 83 5.48 -6.49 -4.92
N ILE A 84 4.87 -7.43 -5.64
CA ILE A 84 4.68 -8.81 -5.18
C ILE A 84 6.04 -9.48 -4.91
N VAL A 85 7.00 -9.30 -5.84
CA VAL A 85 8.35 -9.85 -5.71
C VAL A 85 9.09 -9.24 -4.52
N SER A 86 9.02 -7.92 -4.37
CA SER A 86 9.64 -7.17 -3.26
C SER A 86 9.05 -7.57 -1.91
N TYR A 87 7.73 -7.69 -1.83
CA TYR A 87 7.00 -8.14 -0.64
C TYR A 87 7.44 -9.54 -0.19
N HIS A 88 7.55 -10.47 -1.13
CA HIS A 88 7.89 -11.87 -0.81
C HIS A 88 9.39 -12.06 -0.52
N LEU A 89 10.27 -11.33 -1.19
CA LEU A 89 11.72 -11.46 -1.03
C LEU A 89 12.27 -10.65 0.14
N ILE A 90 11.76 -9.45 0.38
CA ILE A 90 12.36 -8.51 1.33
C ILE A 90 11.54 -8.47 2.61
N GLU A 91 10.24 -8.13 2.53
CA GLU A 91 9.42 -7.97 3.74
C GLU A 91 9.24 -9.29 4.49
N LYS A 92 8.81 -10.36 3.82
CA LYS A 92 8.60 -11.66 4.49
C LYS A 92 9.89 -12.22 5.09
N LYS A 93 11.04 -12.00 4.44
CA LYS A 93 12.35 -12.43 4.97
C LYS A 93 12.82 -11.53 6.12
N CYS A 94 12.70 -10.21 6.01
CA CYS A 94 13.10 -9.26 7.04
C CYS A 94 12.24 -9.40 8.30
N ILE A 95 10.92 -9.55 8.18
CA ILE A 95 10.03 -9.76 9.31
C ILE A 95 10.39 -11.05 10.05
N ASN A 96 10.61 -12.15 9.31
CA ASN A 96 10.97 -13.42 9.92
C ASN A 96 12.36 -13.37 10.59
N TRP A 97 13.31 -12.66 9.98
CA TRP A 97 14.65 -12.46 10.53
C TRP A 97 14.66 -11.55 11.78
N ALA A 98 13.88 -10.47 11.77
CA ALA A 98 13.69 -9.60 12.92
C ALA A 98 13.04 -10.36 14.08
N LYS A 99 11.99 -11.14 13.80
CA LYS A 99 11.28 -11.95 14.80
C LYS A 99 12.19 -12.97 15.48
N GLN A 100 13.06 -13.65 14.72
CA GLN A 100 14.08 -14.56 15.26
C GLN A 100 15.07 -13.85 16.19
N ARG A 101 15.52 -12.64 15.85
CA ARG A 101 16.43 -11.86 16.71
C ARG A 101 15.76 -11.38 17.99
N THR A 102 14.52 -10.92 17.93
CA THR A 102 13.79 -10.46 19.12
C THR A 102 13.51 -11.60 20.09
N THR A 103 13.14 -12.79 19.61
CA THR A 103 12.95 -13.97 20.48
C THR A 103 14.26 -14.43 21.12
N ASN A 104 15.39 -14.36 20.40
CA ASN A 104 16.69 -14.74 20.95
C ASN A 104 17.21 -13.74 21.99
N PHE A 105 16.86 -12.45 21.88
CA PHE A 105 17.15 -11.45 22.91
C PHE A 105 16.30 -11.64 24.17
N LEU A 106 14.99 -11.87 24.03
CA LEU A 106 14.06 -12.13 25.15
C LEU A 106 14.37 -13.44 25.91
N LYS A 107 14.99 -14.41 25.26
CA LYS A 107 15.42 -15.67 25.89
C LYS A 107 16.78 -15.58 26.58
N LYS A 108 17.50 -14.46 26.37
CA LYS A 108 18.85 -14.21 26.88
C LYS A 108 18.89 -13.19 28.02
N VAL A 109 17.83 -12.40 28.18
CA VAL A 109 17.54 -11.56 29.36
C VAL A 109 16.79 -12.40 30.38
#